data_AF-A0A962G2H4-F1
#
_entry.id   AF-A0A962G2H4-F1
#
_cell.length_a   1.000
_cell.length_b   1.000
_cell.length_c   1.000
_cell.angle_alpha   90.00
_cell.angle_beta   90.00
_cell.angle_gamma   90.00
#
_symmetry.space_group_name_H-M   'P 1'
#
loop_
_entity.id
_entity.type
_entity.pdbx_description
1 polymer ?
#
loop_
_entity_poly.entity_id
_entity_poly.type
_entity_poly.pdbx_seq_one_letter_code
_entity_poly.pdbx_strand_id
1 'polypeptide(L)'
;MTDSRTPSHGDKAVRIGAAGVALGLIFLGLVAAALLWSQPDPGLDEQSTPDSIAEAGPNWTQAKTQPQHAATPGSPPAPELLCAAVVDQPDPSTRVYVVRNDFDDPDPAKAQSARQISIVIRTSTPIALILVSHDAAIWNIESSEHAHIQAAYALGHFPQRITGLSRTPNATHAAVFGDDCAAGALRETGSHGDQRLASVLLKQPLFESAKIRGQRLVIDGGNTAIANSNSAPTARPSHSEPVMNTTRRSTSSQSAATRNARTAQTPREHAPPPVQQTPKRPSGEEELRLAMRAGVLRPGGPSDLDLWKRAFERHQRRKMPSEKWQYLSHMPAYRVTGDFEAPQGLNGAHAVVFVVPHGAPIPLGEPGHSLILDVDTGTCIGMTCDYYLNP
;
A
#
# COMPACT_ATOMS: atom_id res chain seq x y z
N MET A 1 -44.07 35.19 40.67
CA MET A 1 -44.91 35.96 39.72
C MET A 1 -44.15 37.24 39.45
N THR A 2 -43.31 37.19 38.42
CA THR A 2 -42.23 38.15 38.20
C THR A 2 -42.16 38.48 36.72
N ASP A 3 -42.43 39.76 36.46
CA ASP A 3 -41.73 40.68 35.56
C ASP A 3 -41.54 40.28 34.09
N SER A 4 -42.25 41.01 33.23
CA SER A 4 -42.18 40.95 31.77
C SER A 4 -41.39 42.16 31.26
N ARG A 5 -40.17 41.94 30.77
CA ARG A 5 -39.40 42.92 29.97
C ARG A 5 -39.23 42.41 28.55
N THR A 6 -39.81 43.14 27.60
CA THR A 6 -39.52 43.08 26.16
C THR A 6 -38.38 44.04 25.83
N PRO A 7 -37.40 43.66 24.97
CA PRO A 7 -36.49 44.62 24.37
C PRO A 7 -36.89 44.97 22.93
N SER A 8 -36.85 46.27 22.68
CA SER A 8 -36.97 46.98 21.40
C SER A 8 -35.78 46.66 20.48
N HIS A 9 -36.04 46.16 19.27
CA HIS A 9 -35.07 46.11 18.17
C HIS A 9 -35.13 47.40 17.35
N GLY A 10 -33.99 48.09 17.26
CA GLY A 10 -33.80 49.28 16.44
C GLY A 10 -33.36 48.91 15.03
N ASP A 11 -34.09 49.45 14.06
CA ASP A 11 -33.77 49.45 12.64
C ASP A 11 -32.50 50.28 12.34
N LYS A 12 -31.57 49.69 11.59
CA LYS A 12 -30.49 50.42 10.90
C LYS A 12 -30.67 50.23 9.40
N ALA A 13 -31.21 51.27 8.76
CA ALA A 13 -31.23 51.41 7.32
C ALA A 13 -29.81 51.75 6.80
N VAL A 14 -29.27 50.90 5.92
CA VAL A 14 -28.07 51.20 5.14
C VAL A 14 -28.51 51.72 3.78
N ARG A 15 -28.16 52.98 3.50
CA ARG A 15 -28.28 53.63 2.19
C ARG A 15 -27.15 53.16 1.29
N ILE A 16 -27.47 52.54 0.14
CA ILE A 16 -26.53 52.35 -0.96
C ILE A 16 -26.91 53.36 -2.04
N GLY A 17 -25.98 54.27 -2.32
CA GLY A 17 -26.10 55.31 -3.34
C GLY A 17 -25.90 54.75 -4.74
N ALA A 18 -26.70 55.28 -5.66
CA ALA A 18 -26.63 55.05 -7.09
C ALA A 18 -25.63 56.01 -7.77
N ALA A 19 -24.79 55.44 -8.65
CA ALA A 19 -24.15 56.06 -9.81
C ALA A 19 -23.70 54.86 -10.67
N GLY A 20 -24.02 54.68 -11.95
CA GLY A 20 -24.40 55.60 -13.01
C GLY A 20 -23.33 55.54 -14.11
N VAL A 21 -23.75 55.28 -15.35
CA VAL A 21 -23.01 55.33 -16.65
C VAL A 21 -22.25 54.02 -17.01
N ALA A 22 -22.67 53.16 -17.97
CA ALA A 22 -23.03 53.26 -19.40
C ALA A 22 -21.86 52.93 -20.38
N LEU A 23 -22.22 52.37 -21.55
CA LEU A 23 -21.43 51.77 -22.66
C LEU A 23 -21.06 50.29 -22.45
N GLY A 24 -21.28 49.35 -23.38
CA GLY A 24 -21.68 49.45 -24.78
C GLY A 24 -21.95 48.05 -25.36
N LEU A 25 -22.66 48.06 -26.49
CA LEU A 25 -23.25 46.95 -27.25
C LEU A 25 -22.25 45.94 -27.88
N ILE A 26 -22.85 44.89 -28.47
CA ILE A 26 -22.42 44.10 -29.65
C ILE A 26 -21.71 42.75 -29.36
N PHE A 27 -22.46 41.62 -29.39
CA PHE A 27 -22.49 40.69 -30.53
C PHE A 27 -23.55 39.58 -30.35
N LEU A 28 -24.38 39.45 -31.37
CA LEU A 28 -25.43 38.44 -31.60
C LEU A 28 -24.90 37.43 -32.65
N GLY A 29 -25.33 36.17 -32.59
CA GLY A 29 -25.17 35.15 -33.65
C GLY A 29 -24.25 33.99 -33.21
N LEU A 30 -24.61 32.70 -33.32
CA LEU A 30 -25.46 32.01 -34.29
C LEU A 30 -26.07 30.74 -33.68
N VAL A 31 -27.33 30.46 -34.04
CA VAL A 31 -28.07 29.21 -33.85
C VAL A 31 -28.46 28.69 -35.25
N ALA A 32 -28.61 27.36 -35.37
CA ALA A 32 -29.03 26.56 -36.54
C ALA A 32 -27.90 26.23 -37.54
N ALA A 33 -27.77 25.06 -38.16
CA ALA A 33 -28.54 23.81 -38.33
C ALA A 33 -27.45 22.71 -38.62
N ALA A 34 -27.64 21.39 -38.59
CA ALA A 34 -28.77 20.58 -39.02
C ALA A 34 -28.66 19.15 -38.45
N LEU A 35 -29.82 18.60 -38.12
CA LEU A 35 -30.11 17.18 -37.92
C LEU A 35 -30.53 16.56 -39.26
N LEU A 36 -30.07 15.35 -39.59
CA LEU A 36 -30.73 14.36 -40.47
C LEU A 36 -30.09 12.98 -40.16
N TRP A 37 -30.77 12.11 -39.40
CA TRP A 37 -31.54 10.93 -39.85
C TRP A 37 -30.72 9.84 -40.57
N SER A 38 -30.54 8.65 -39.96
CA SER A 38 -31.26 7.43 -40.38
C SER A 38 -30.96 6.19 -39.49
N GLN A 39 -31.94 5.29 -39.50
CA GLN A 39 -32.33 4.23 -38.55
C GLN A 39 -31.62 2.85 -38.76
N PRO A 40 -31.91 1.83 -37.91
CA PRO A 40 -31.16 0.57 -37.80
C PRO A 40 -31.75 -0.58 -38.64
N ASP A 41 -30.93 -1.60 -38.95
CA ASP A 41 -31.39 -2.87 -39.53
C ASP A 41 -31.53 -3.97 -38.44
N PRO A 42 -32.66 -4.70 -38.42
CA PRO A 42 -32.80 -6.01 -37.78
C PRO A 42 -32.73 -7.15 -38.81
N GLY A 43 -32.23 -8.32 -38.42
CA GLY A 43 -32.25 -9.49 -39.29
C GLY A 43 -31.86 -10.77 -38.56
N LEU A 44 -32.88 -11.54 -38.18
CA LEU A 44 -32.82 -12.93 -37.75
C LEU A 44 -32.70 -13.87 -38.96
N ASP A 45 -32.61 -15.16 -38.64
CA ASP A 45 -32.79 -16.37 -39.47
C ASP A 45 -31.50 -17.00 -39.99
N GLU A 46 -31.34 -18.32 -40.09
CA GLU A 46 -32.05 -19.53 -39.63
C GLU A 46 -31.25 -20.71 -40.26
N GLN A 47 -31.23 -21.89 -39.61
CA GLN A 47 -30.89 -23.22 -40.19
C GLN A 47 -29.45 -23.45 -40.70
N SER A 48 -28.80 -24.61 -40.54
CA SER A 48 -29.29 -25.98 -40.68
C SER A 48 -28.19 -26.97 -40.22
N THR A 49 -28.60 -28.11 -39.67
CA THR A 49 -27.83 -29.36 -39.52
C THR A 49 -27.62 -30.04 -40.89
N PRO A 50 -26.70 -31.02 -41.05
CA PRO A 50 -27.04 -32.42 -40.75
C PRO A 50 -25.89 -33.32 -40.22
N ASP A 51 -26.25 -34.15 -39.25
CA ASP A 51 -26.14 -35.62 -39.18
C ASP A 51 -25.02 -36.44 -39.88
N SER A 52 -24.50 -37.37 -39.05
CA SER A 52 -24.02 -38.74 -39.37
C SER A 52 -22.60 -38.87 -39.97
N ILE A 53 -21.78 -39.91 -39.77
CA ILE A 53 -22.01 -41.36 -39.56
C ILE A 53 -20.81 -41.94 -38.77
N ALA A 54 -21.07 -43.01 -38.02
CA ALA A 54 -20.10 -43.87 -37.33
C ALA A 54 -19.37 -44.85 -38.27
N GLU A 55 -18.10 -45.15 -37.99
CA GLU A 55 -17.49 -46.43 -38.40
C GLU A 55 -16.60 -47.01 -37.30
N ALA A 56 -16.61 -48.35 -37.22
CA ALA A 56 -16.06 -49.16 -36.17
C ALA A 56 -14.84 -49.98 -36.64
N GLY A 57 -13.82 -50.04 -35.78
CA GLY A 57 -12.93 -51.19 -35.57
C GLY A 57 -11.68 -51.32 -36.47
N PRO A 58 -10.80 -52.31 -36.17
CA PRO A 58 -10.22 -52.58 -34.86
C PRO A 58 -8.69 -52.88 -34.91
N ASN A 59 -8.13 -53.11 -33.71
CA ASN A 59 -6.97 -53.96 -33.40
C ASN A 59 -5.60 -53.28 -33.35
N TRP A 60 -4.98 -53.21 -32.16
CA TRP A 60 -3.57 -53.59 -31.93
C TRP A 60 -3.32 -53.95 -30.45
N THR A 61 -2.52 -55.00 -30.32
CA THR A 61 -1.94 -55.72 -29.18
C THR A 61 -1.38 -54.90 -28.01
N GLN A 62 -1.58 -55.46 -26.81
CA GLN A 62 -0.94 -55.08 -25.54
C GLN A 62 0.59 -55.23 -25.59
N ALA A 63 1.30 -54.16 -25.23
CA ALA A 63 2.62 -54.23 -24.60
C ALA A 63 2.62 -53.34 -23.35
N LYS A 64 2.89 -53.96 -22.19
CA LYS A 64 3.03 -53.30 -20.89
C LYS A 64 4.16 -52.27 -20.96
N THR A 65 3.80 -50.99 -20.81
CA THR A 65 4.74 -49.94 -20.43
C THR A 65 4.14 -49.09 -19.31
N GLN A 66 4.97 -48.85 -18.31
CA GLN A 66 4.76 -48.12 -17.06
C GLN A 66 4.12 -46.74 -17.29
N PRO A 67 3.20 -46.26 -16.43
CA PRO A 67 2.47 -45.01 -16.68
C PRO A 67 3.41 -43.80 -16.56
N GLN A 68 3.81 -43.26 -17.71
CA GLN A 68 4.10 -41.83 -17.82
C GLN A 68 2.76 -41.10 -17.69
N HIS A 69 2.66 -40.18 -16.75
CA HIS A 69 1.51 -39.29 -16.66
C HIS A 69 1.41 -38.49 -17.97
N ALA A 70 0.50 -38.90 -18.84
CA ALA A 70 0.15 -38.16 -20.03
C ALA A 70 -0.38 -36.79 -19.60
N ALA A 71 0.28 -35.73 -20.05
CA ALA A 71 -0.26 -34.39 -19.98
C ALA A 71 -1.63 -34.38 -20.63
N THR A 72 -2.65 -33.94 -19.88
CA THR A 72 -4.02 -33.85 -20.37
C THR A 72 -4.06 -32.91 -21.59
N PRO A 73 -4.43 -33.39 -22.79
CA PRO A 73 -4.60 -32.53 -23.95
C PRO A 73 -5.88 -31.72 -23.73
N GLY A 74 -5.75 -30.41 -23.52
CA GLY A 74 -6.89 -29.52 -23.32
C GLY A 74 -6.73 -28.45 -22.25
N SER A 75 -5.63 -28.42 -21.50
CA SER A 75 -5.34 -27.23 -20.68
C SER A 75 -5.09 -26.05 -21.64
N PRO A 76 -5.90 -24.98 -21.58
CA PRO A 76 -5.60 -23.77 -22.34
C PRO A 76 -4.17 -23.32 -22.00
N PRO A 77 -3.40 -22.79 -22.97
CA PRO A 77 -2.08 -22.26 -22.67
C PRO A 77 -2.21 -21.29 -21.49
N ALA A 78 -1.34 -21.43 -20.49
CA ALA A 78 -1.33 -20.52 -19.35
C ALA A 78 -1.36 -19.09 -19.91
N PRO A 79 -2.29 -18.23 -19.46
CA PRO A 79 -2.41 -16.88 -20.00
C PRO A 79 -1.01 -16.27 -19.99
N GLU A 80 -0.54 -15.83 -21.15
CA GLU A 80 0.67 -15.01 -21.20
C GLU A 80 0.45 -13.87 -20.20
N LEU A 81 1.38 -13.67 -19.27
CA LEU A 81 1.32 -12.50 -18.41
C LEU A 81 1.41 -11.30 -19.34
N LEU A 82 0.25 -10.72 -19.69
CA LEU A 82 0.11 -9.51 -20.52
C LEU A 82 0.50 -8.27 -19.70
N CYS A 83 1.63 -8.35 -19.00
CA CYS A 83 2.25 -7.22 -18.33
C CYS A 83 2.97 -6.37 -19.38
N ALA A 84 2.22 -5.82 -20.33
CA ALA A 84 2.75 -4.91 -21.35
C ALA A 84 2.84 -3.48 -20.79
N ALA A 85 3.35 -3.32 -19.57
CA ALA A 85 3.95 -2.03 -19.23
C ALA A 85 5.28 -2.00 -19.98
N VAL A 86 5.46 -1.01 -20.87
CA VAL A 86 6.78 -0.71 -21.44
C VAL A 86 7.63 -0.21 -20.29
N VAL A 87 8.27 -1.15 -19.60
CA VAL A 87 9.19 -0.89 -18.51
C VAL A 87 10.54 -0.58 -19.14
N ASP A 88 11.11 0.57 -18.78
CA ASP A 88 12.52 0.84 -19.05
C ASP A 88 13.34 -0.30 -18.45
N GLN A 89 14.07 -1.00 -19.32
CA GLN A 89 14.81 -2.17 -18.89
C GLN A 89 15.96 -1.73 -17.98
N PRO A 90 16.08 -2.29 -16.77
CA PRO A 90 17.25 -2.01 -15.95
C PRO A 90 18.53 -2.50 -16.66
N ASP A 91 19.66 -1.94 -16.25
CA ASP A 91 20.97 -2.34 -16.74
C ASP A 91 21.20 -3.85 -16.47
N PRO A 92 21.82 -4.61 -17.40
CA PRO A 92 22.02 -6.06 -17.23
C PRO A 92 22.79 -6.49 -15.97
N SER A 93 23.53 -5.58 -15.33
CA SER A 93 24.22 -5.84 -14.05
C SER A 93 23.31 -5.74 -12.81
N THR A 94 22.07 -5.31 -13.01
CA THR A 94 21.08 -5.12 -11.96
C THR A 94 20.67 -6.43 -11.32
N ARG A 95 20.63 -6.46 -9.99
CA ARG A 95 20.13 -7.61 -9.25
C ARG A 95 18.63 -7.48 -9.04
N VAL A 96 17.86 -8.42 -9.59
CA VAL A 96 16.40 -8.46 -9.44
C VAL A 96 16.01 -9.23 -8.19
N TYR A 97 15.29 -8.55 -7.29
CA TYR A 97 14.69 -9.16 -6.11
C TYR A 97 13.18 -9.27 -6.27
N VAL A 98 12.63 -10.45 -6.01
CA VAL A 98 11.19 -10.63 -5.89
C VAL A 98 10.84 -10.74 -4.41
N VAL A 99 10.00 -9.84 -3.89
CA VAL A 99 9.55 -9.83 -2.50
C VAL A 99 8.07 -10.11 -2.46
N ARG A 100 7.69 -11.26 -1.89
CA ARG A 100 6.30 -11.65 -1.72
C ARG A 100 5.83 -11.41 -0.30
N ASN A 101 4.77 -10.64 -0.14
CA ASN A 101 4.03 -10.54 1.09
C ASN A 101 2.91 -11.59 1.12
N ASP A 102 3.04 -12.55 2.03
CA ASP A 102 2.16 -13.70 2.25
C ASP A 102 1.14 -13.40 3.35
N PHE A 103 0.71 -12.15 3.48
CA PHE A 103 -0.53 -11.91 4.17
C PHE A 103 -1.66 -12.39 3.27
N ASP A 104 -2.18 -13.57 3.61
CA ASP A 104 -3.51 -14.00 3.21
C ASP A 104 -4.42 -13.72 4.41
N ASP A 105 -4.93 -12.49 4.53
CA ASP A 105 -6.04 -12.28 5.44
C ASP A 105 -7.30 -12.90 4.81
N PRO A 106 -7.92 -13.92 5.43
CA PRO A 106 -9.11 -14.55 4.85
C PRO A 106 -10.31 -13.59 4.81
N ASP A 107 -10.24 -12.48 5.55
CA ASP A 107 -11.26 -11.44 5.56
C ASP A 107 -10.97 -10.40 4.45
N PRO A 108 -11.80 -10.32 3.39
CA PRO A 108 -11.57 -9.42 2.27
C PRO A 108 -11.55 -7.95 2.69
N ALA A 109 -12.30 -7.56 3.74
CA ALA A 109 -12.29 -6.18 4.24
C ALA A 109 -10.92 -5.82 4.87
N LYS A 110 -10.27 -6.79 5.51
CA LYS A 110 -8.91 -6.60 6.05
C LYS A 110 -7.86 -6.67 4.96
N ALA A 111 -8.04 -7.53 3.96
CA ALA A 111 -7.15 -7.60 2.81
C ALA A 111 -7.08 -6.27 2.04
N GLN A 112 -8.11 -5.44 2.09
CA GLN A 112 -8.12 -4.09 1.49
C GLN A 112 -7.49 -3.00 2.36
N SER A 113 -7.31 -3.27 3.65
CA SER A 113 -6.71 -2.32 4.58
C SER A 113 -5.22 -2.29 4.32
N ALA A 114 -4.74 -1.21 3.70
CA ALA A 114 -3.35 -1.16 3.23
C ALA A 114 -2.37 -1.24 4.41
N ARG A 115 -1.55 -2.30 4.42
CA ARG A 115 -0.51 -2.49 5.44
C ARG A 115 0.81 -1.92 4.97
N GLN A 116 1.51 -1.23 5.86
CA GLN A 116 2.85 -0.74 5.55
C GLN A 116 3.89 -1.84 5.70
N ILE A 117 4.71 -2.02 4.66
CA ILE A 117 5.81 -2.99 4.61
C ILE A 117 7.09 -2.22 4.36
N SER A 118 8.09 -2.39 5.23
CA SER A 118 9.36 -1.68 5.10
C SER A 118 10.43 -2.54 4.43
N ILE A 119 11.01 -2.03 3.34
CA ILE A 119 12.13 -2.64 2.62
C ILE A 119 13.35 -1.73 2.77
N VAL A 120 14.41 -2.22 3.41
CA VAL A 120 15.63 -1.45 3.66
C VAL A 120 16.71 -1.90 2.70
N ILE A 121 17.33 -0.95 2.00
CA ILE A 121 18.36 -1.25 1.00
C ILE A 121 19.68 -0.63 1.46
N ARG A 122 20.68 -1.48 1.66
CA ARG A 122 22.03 -1.13 2.15
C ARG A 122 23.12 -1.65 1.22
N THR A 123 22.89 -1.57 -0.10
CA THR A 123 23.85 -2.05 -1.08
C THR A 123 24.09 -0.99 -2.14
N SER A 124 25.35 -0.83 -2.57
CA SER A 124 25.70 0.03 -3.71
C SER A 124 25.50 -0.64 -5.05
N THR A 125 25.25 -1.95 -5.07
CA THR A 125 24.93 -2.67 -6.30
C THR A 125 23.59 -2.19 -6.86
N PRO A 126 23.45 -1.96 -8.17
CA PRO A 126 22.17 -1.67 -8.79
C PRO A 126 21.16 -2.78 -8.50
N ILE A 127 19.97 -2.42 -8.03
CA ILE A 127 18.88 -3.37 -7.79
C ILE A 127 17.59 -2.96 -8.48
N ALA A 128 16.77 -3.97 -8.78
CA ALA A 128 15.38 -3.81 -9.14
C ALA A 128 14.50 -4.66 -8.22
N LEU A 129 13.36 -4.10 -7.82
CA LEU A 129 12.41 -4.75 -6.92
C LEU A 129 11.13 -5.13 -7.66
N ILE A 130 10.65 -6.34 -7.45
CA ILE A 130 9.31 -6.78 -7.80
C ILE A 130 8.62 -7.17 -6.50
N LEU A 131 7.69 -6.35 -6.06
CA LEU A 131 7.00 -6.41 -4.79
C LEU A 131 5.60 -6.97 -5.06
N VAL A 132 5.28 -8.11 -4.48
CA VAL A 132 4.02 -8.80 -4.76
C VAL A 132 3.27 -9.00 -3.45
N SER A 133 2.01 -8.55 -3.39
CA SER A 133 1.13 -8.80 -2.25
C SER A 133 -0.25 -9.14 -2.77
N HIS A 134 -0.92 -10.11 -2.14
CA HIS A 134 -2.35 -10.29 -2.39
C HIS A 134 -3.11 -9.07 -1.86
N ASP A 135 -2.94 -8.80 -0.57
CA ASP A 135 -3.51 -7.69 0.20
C ASP A 135 -2.98 -6.32 -0.24
N ALA A 136 -3.75 -5.29 0.10
CA ALA A 136 -3.37 -3.90 -0.08
C ALA A 136 -2.09 -3.61 0.71
N ALA A 137 -1.11 -2.99 0.06
CA ALA A 137 0.19 -2.78 0.68
C ALA A 137 0.81 -1.44 0.31
N ILE A 138 1.40 -0.78 1.31
CA ILE A 138 2.27 0.38 1.17
C ILE A 138 3.71 -0.10 1.37
N TRP A 139 4.45 -0.24 0.29
CA TRP A 139 5.84 -0.63 0.27
C TRP A 139 6.73 0.58 0.53
N ASN A 140 7.12 0.79 1.78
CA ASN A 140 8.04 1.84 2.18
C ASN A 140 9.48 1.41 1.95
N ILE A 141 10.13 2.02 0.96
CA ILE A 141 11.51 1.71 0.60
C ILE A 141 12.45 2.69 1.31
N GLU A 142 13.26 2.17 2.22
CA GLU A 142 14.30 2.93 2.93
C GLU A 142 15.67 2.65 2.31
N SER A 143 16.20 3.61 1.55
CA SER A 143 17.49 3.51 0.89
C SER A 143 18.61 4.18 1.68
N SER A 144 19.78 3.53 1.76
CA SER A 144 21.02 4.19 2.19
C SER A 144 21.48 5.22 1.15
N GLU A 145 22.40 6.13 1.52
CA GLU A 145 22.91 7.16 0.60
C GLU A 145 23.62 6.59 -0.65
N HIS A 146 24.09 5.34 -0.56
CA HIS A 146 24.76 4.66 -1.66
C HIS A 146 23.85 3.69 -2.40
N ALA A 147 22.59 3.55 -2.00
CA ALA A 147 21.68 2.61 -2.62
C ALA A 147 21.32 3.05 -4.04
N HIS A 148 21.46 2.11 -4.99
CA HIS A 148 21.14 2.36 -6.39
C HIS A 148 19.94 1.51 -6.82
N ILE A 149 18.75 2.11 -6.74
CA ILE A 149 17.50 1.47 -7.17
C ILE A 149 17.23 1.92 -8.60
N GLN A 150 17.24 0.98 -9.54
CA GLN A 150 16.91 1.27 -10.93
C GLN A 150 15.43 1.13 -11.20
N ALA A 151 14.78 0.16 -10.53
CA ALA A 151 13.35 -0.01 -10.68
C ALA A 151 12.66 -0.59 -9.44
N ALA A 152 11.37 -0.28 -9.27
CA ALA A 152 10.53 -0.89 -8.27
C ALA A 152 9.09 -1.05 -8.78
N TYR A 153 8.61 -2.29 -8.84
CA TYR A 153 7.26 -2.64 -9.29
C TYR A 153 6.48 -3.24 -8.15
N ALA A 154 5.27 -2.77 -7.89
CA ALA A 154 4.37 -3.37 -6.92
C ALA A 154 3.15 -3.95 -7.62
N LEU A 155 2.86 -5.22 -7.36
CA LEU A 155 1.83 -6.01 -8.02
C LEU A 155 0.92 -6.64 -6.97
N GLY A 156 -0.39 -6.55 -7.16
CA GLY A 156 -1.31 -7.20 -6.23
C GLY A 156 -2.75 -7.24 -6.67
N HIS A 157 -3.56 -8.05 -6.00
CA HIS A 157 -4.99 -8.07 -6.27
C HIS A 157 -5.63 -6.77 -5.77
N PHE A 158 -5.25 -6.38 -4.55
CA PHE A 158 -5.68 -5.14 -3.90
C PHE A 158 -4.69 -3.99 -4.14
N PRO A 159 -5.09 -2.72 -3.84
CA PRO A 159 -4.27 -1.54 -4.10
C PRO A 159 -2.84 -1.65 -3.58
N GLN A 160 -1.89 -1.47 -4.49
CA GLN A 160 -0.47 -1.44 -4.17
C GLN A 160 0.04 -0.01 -4.22
N ARG A 161 1.04 0.29 -3.39
CA ARG A 161 1.75 1.55 -3.48
C ARG A 161 3.19 1.44 -3.05
N ILE A 162 4.06 2.21 -3.70
CA ILE A 162 5.47 2.32 -3.35
C ILE A 162 5.73 3.72 -2.79
N THR A 163 6.45 3.80 -1.68
CA THR A 163 6.91 5.05 -1.06
C THR A 163 8.40 4.98 -0.76
N GLY A 164 9.01 6.12 -0.38
CA GLY A 164 10.42 6.17 0.03
C GLY A 164 11.45 6.20 -1.11
N LEU A 165 11.00 6.29 -2.37
CA LEU A 165 11.87 6.37 -3.56
C LEU A 165 12.42 7.78 -3.86
N SER A 166 12.12 8.81 -3.06
CA SER A 166 12.50 10.20 -3.36
C SER A 166 14.01 10.43 -3.47
N ARG A 167 14.83 9.53 -2.91
CA ARG A 167 16.30 9.57 -3.03
C ARG A 167 16.85 8.94 -4.31
N THR A 168 15.99 8.32 -5.11
CA THR A 168 16.32 7.67 -6.38
C THR A 168 15.43 8.25 -7.48
N PRO A 169 15.63 9.53 -7.87
CA PRO A 169 14.73 10.25 -8.77
C PRO A 169 14.66 9.64 -10.18
N ASN A 170 15.66 8.83 -10.56
CA ASN A 170 15.72 8.14 -11.84
C ASN A 170 15.18 6.70 -11.79
N ALA A 171 14.66 6.25 -10.65
CA ALA A 171 14.11 4.91 -10.53
C ALA A 171 12.74 4.83 -11.23
N THR A 172 12.62 3.95 -12.21
CA THR A 172 11.32 3.64 -12.82
C THR A 172 10.48 2.86 -11.81
N HIS A 173 9.28 3.34 -11.53
CA HIS A 173 8.41 2.66 -10.59
C HIS A 173 6.97 2.66 -11.05
N ALA A 174 6.28 1.57 -10.75
CA ALA A 174 4.86 1.43 -11.00
C ALA A 174 4.21 0.57 -9.92
N ALA A 175 2.95 0.89 -9.60
CA ALA A 175 2.12 0.05 -8.77
C ALA A 175 0.89 -0.35 -9.59
N VAL A 176 0.73 -1.65 -9.81
CA VAL A 176 -0.33 -2.24 -10.62
C VAL A 176 -1.17 -3.13 -9.71
N PHE A 177 -2.48 -2.93 -9.73
CA PHE A 177 -3.42 -3.71 -8.94
C PHE A 177 -4.70 -4.00 -9.71
N GLY A 178 -5.38 -5.09 -9.35
CA GLY A 178 -6.63 -5.52 -9.99
C GLY A 178 -6.51 -5.95 -11.46
N ASP A 179 -5.30 -5.91 -12.03
CA ASP A 179 -5.02 -6.26 -13.42
C ASP A 179 -4.67 -7.75 -13.57
N ASP A 180 -4.89 -8.33 -14.75
CA ASP A 180 -4.59 -9.75 -15.04
C ASP A 180 -3.10 -10.09 -14.75
N CYS A 181 -2.22 -9.11 -14.96
CA CYS A 181 -0.80 -9.18 -14.63
C CYS A 181 -0.58 -9.47 -13.14
N ALA A 182 -1.31 -8.78 -12.25
CA ALA A 182 -1.20 -8.98 -10.82
C ALA A 182 -1.78 -10.32 -10.38
N ALA A 183 -2.90 -10.75 -10.98
CA ALA A 183 -3.47 -12.07 -10.73
C ALA A 183 -2.51 -13.19 -11.17
N GLY A 184 -1.87 -13.06 -12.33
CA GLY A 184 -0.85 -14.01 -12.81
C GLY A 184 0.36 -14.09 -11.88
N ALA A 185 0.88 -12.93 -11.45
CA ALA A 185 2.00 -12.86 -10.52
C ALA A 185 1.69 -13.55 -9.18
N LEU A 186 0.45 -13.50 -8.70
CA LEU A 186 0.03 -14.15 -7.44
C LEU A 186 -0.14 -15.66 -7.56
N ARG A 187 -0.57 -16.17 -8.73
CA ARG A 187 -0.79 -17.61 -8.94
C ARG A 187 0.51 -18.39 -9.06
N GLU A 188 1.51 -17.81 -9.70
CA GLU A 188 2.81 -18.45 -9.87
C GLU A 188 3.69 -18.18 -8.64
N THR A 189 3.73 -19.15 -7.74
CA THR A 189 4.50 -19.04 -6.50
C THR A 189 5.78 -19.87 -6.55
N GLY A 190 6.71 -19.56 -5.63
CA GLY A 190 8.00 -20.24 -5.54
C GLY A 190 9.01 -19.77 -6.58
N SER A 191 10.19 -20.36 -6.54
CA SER A 191 11.36 -19.91 -7.31
C SER A 191 11.13 -19.87 -8.83
N HIS A 192 10.37 -20.81 -9.38
CA HIS A 192 10.07 -20.85 -10.81
C HIS A 192 9.13 -19.72 -11.23
N GLY A 193 8.09 -19.44 -10.43
CA GLY A 193 7.18 -18.32 -10.68
C GLY A 193 7.89 -16.98 -10.55
N ASP A 194 8.75 -16.83 -9.55
CA ASP A 194 9.53 -15.61 -9.33
C ASP A 194 10.55 -15.37 -10.44
N GLN A 195 11.20 -16.44 -10.92
CA GLN A 195 12.07 -16.38 -12.09
C GLN A 195 11.32 -15.95 -13.35
N ARG A 196 10.11 -16.49 -13.58
CA ARG A 196 9.28 -16.10 -14.72
C ARG A 196 8.84 -14.64 -14.61
N LEU A 197 8.44 -14.19 -13.42
CA LEU A 197 8.05 -12.81 -13.17
C LEU A 197 9.18 -11.83 -13.46
N ALA A 198 10.41 -12.11 -12.98
CA ALA A 198 11.60 -11.32 -13.29
C ALA A 198 11.90 -11.29 -14.80
N SER A 199 11.78 -12.44 -15.46
CA SER A 199 12.06 -12.59 -16.90
C SER A 199 11.01 -11.89 -17.77
N VAL A 200 9.75 -11.85 -17.36
CA VAL A 200 8.67 -11.19 -18.13
C VAL A 200 8.69 -9.68 -17.92
N LEU A 201 8.75 -9.22 -16.66
CA LEU A 201 8.65 -7.79 -16.34
C LEU A 201 9.92 -7.01 -16.65
N LEU A 202 11.07 -7.59 -16.32
CA LEU A 202 12.35 -6.88 -16.42
C LEU A 202 13.26 -7.45 -17.50
N LYS A 203 12.92 -8.62 -18.07
CA LYS A 203 13.79 -9.42 -18.96
C LYS A 203 15.18 -9.64 -18.37
N GLN A 204 15.20 -9.91 -17.07
CA GLN A 204 16.41 -10.20 -16.31
C GLN A 204 16.21 -11.46 -15.46
N PRO A 205 17.30 -12.18 -15.14
CA PRO A 205 17.21 -13.33 -14.25
C PRO A 205 16.89 -12.90 -12.82
N LEU A 206 16.19 -13.76 -12.08
CA LEU A 206 16.00 -13.58 -10.65
C LEU A 206 17.36 -13.70 -9.95
N PHE A 207 17.70 -12.71 -9.13
CA PHE A 207 18.84 -12.82 -8.23
C PHE A 207 18.43 -13.55 -6.94
N GLU A 208 17.36 -13.08 -6.28
CA GLU A 208 16.89 -13.66 -5.03
C GLU A 208 15.39 -13.39 -4.83
N SER A 209 14.69 -14.34 -4.19
CA SER A 209 13.30 -14.20 -3.78
C SER A 209 13.18 -14.21 -2.26
N ALA A 210 12.40 -13.29 -1.69
CA ALA A 210 12.10 -13.25 -0.27
C ALA A 210 10.58 -13.36 -0.05
N LYS A 211 10.19 -14.16 0.94
CA LYS A 211 8.80 -14.29 1.39
C LYS A 211 8.67 -13.70 2.79
N ILE A 212 7.82 -12.70 2.95
CA ILE A 212 7.60 -11.97 4.21
C ILE A 212 6.12 -11.99 4.59
N ARG A 213 5.81 -11.68 5.86
CA ARG A 213 4.44 -11.56 6.39
C ARG A 213 4.27 -10.23 7.13
N GLY A 214 4.36 -9.12 6.37
CA GLY A 214 4.40 -7.77 6.94
C GLY A 214 5.69 -7.39 7.67
N GLN A 215 6.65 -8.30 7.70
CA GLN A 215 7.93 -8.07 8.36
C GLN A 215 8.79 -7.11 7.54
N ARG A 216 9.71 -6.44 8.23
CA ARG A 216 10.71 -5.58 7.60
C ARG A 216 11.73 -6.46 6.88
N LEU A 217 12.00 -6.18 5.61
CA LEU A 217 13.06 -6.84 4.85
C LEU A 217 14.28 -5.93 4.78
N VAL A 218 15.47 -6.49 4.95
CA VAL A 218 16.74 -5.79 4.72
C VAL A 218 17.49 -6.49 3.58
N ILE A 219 17.91 -5.72 2.58
CA ILE A 219 18.75 -6.15 1.47
C ILE A 219 20.11 -5.50 1.66
N ASP A 220 21.13 -6.29 1.96
CA ASP A 220 22.49 -5.82 2.28
C ASP A 220 23.54 -6.66 1.57
N GLY A 221 24.34 -6.03 0.71
CA GLY A 221 25.46 -6.66 0.02
C GLY A 221 25.12 -7.89 -0.84
N GLY A 222 23.86 -8.12 -1.18
CA GLY A 222 23.42 -9.34 -1.88
C GLY A 222 22.78 -10.40 -0.99
N ASN A 223 22.60 -10.15 0.29
CA ASN A 223 21.86 -11.02 1.20
C ASN A 223 20.52 -10.38 1.56
N THR A 224 19.48 -11.19 1.69
CA THR A 224 18.22 -10.77 2.32
C THR A 224 18.16 -11.22 3.78
N ALA A 225 17.65 -10.35 4.65
CA ALA A 225 17.39 -10.66 6.05
C ALA A 225 16.02 -10.14 6.45
N ILE A 226 15.20 -11.02 7.04
CA ILE A 226 13.89 -10.66 7.58
C ILE A 226 14.08 -10.20 9.02
N ALA A 227 13.81 -8.93 9.28
CA ALA A 227 13.85 -8.36 10.61
C ALA A 227 12.45 -8.39 11.22
N ASN A 228 12.33 -8.97 12.41
CA ASN A 228 11.12 -8.82 13.21
C ASN A 228 10.97 -7.34 13.59
N SER A 229 9.76 -6.81 13.41
CA SER A 229 9.40 -5.39 13.63
C SER A 229 9.73 -4.85 15.03
N ASN A 230 10.02 -5.73 16.00
CA ASN A 230 10.34 -5.35 17.38
C ASN A 230 11.85 -5.20 17.68
N SER A 231 12.73 -5.44 16.71
CA SER A 231 14.17 -5.29 16.93
C SER A 231 14.62 -3.88 16.55
N ALA A 232 14.75 -3.01 17.54
CA ALA A 232 15.46 -1.74 17.39
C ALA A 232 16.88 -1.99 16.81
N PRO A 233 17.43 -1.09 15.99
CA PRO A 233 18.73 -1.31 15.38
C PRO A 233 19.81 -1.37 16.47
N THR A 234 20.30 -2.57 16.75
CA THR A 234 21.45 -2.76 17.63
C THR A 234 22.64 -2.06 17.01
N ALA A 235 23.18 -1.07 17.72
CA ALA A 235 24.39 -0.38 17.33
C ALA A 235 25.54 -1.40 17.12
N ARG A 236 26.26 -1.18 16.02
CA ARG A 236 27.44 -1.89 15.52
C ARG A 236 28.40 -2.34 16.65
N PRO A 237 28.88 -3.60 16.68
CA PRO A 237 30.04 -3.93 17.48
C PRO A 237 31.31 -3.40 16.80
N SER A 238 32.05 -2.57 17.54
CA SER A 238 33.40 -2.14 17.22
C SER A 238 34.36 -3.33 17.25
N HIS A 239 35.37 -3.27 16.38
CA HIS A 239 36.51 -4.18 16.24
C HIS A 239 37.06 -4.74 17.56
N SER A 240 37.34 -6.04 17.57
CA SER A 240 38.41 -6.62 18.39
C SER A 240 39.00 -7.86 17.68
N GLU A 241 40.32 -7.77 17.48
CA GLU A 241 41.26 -8.72 16.88
C GLU A 241 41.37 -10.08 17.61
N PRO A 242 42.07 -11.09 17.03
CA PRO A 242 41.98 -12.47 17.47
C PRO A 242 42.95 -12.78 18.61
N VAL A 243 42.48 -13.48 19.64
CA VAL A 243 43.34 -14.08 20.67
C VAL A 243 43.20 -15.60 20.62
N MET A 244 44.36 -16.25 20.56
CA MET A 244 44.55 -17.69 20.46
C MET A 244 43.98 -18.50 21.63
N ASN A 245 43.52 -19.68 21.24
CA ASN A 245 43.36 -20.91 22.01
C ASN A 245 44.30 -21.06 23.22
N THR A 246 43.76 -21.42 24.38
CA THR A 246 44.43 -22.37 25.29
C THR A 246 43.43 -23.17 26.11
N THR A 247 43.55 -24.48 25.98
CA THR A 247 42.94 -25.56 26.75
C THR A 247 43.44 -25.57 28.21
N ARG A 248 42.56 -25.71 29.20
CA ARG A 248 42.76 -26.52 30.43
C ARG A 248 41.51 -26.42 31.33
N ARG A 249 40.80 -27.52 31.57
CA ARG A 249 41.05 -28.64 32.51
C ARG A 249 40.48 -28.33 33.90
N SER A 250 39.43 -29.09 34.19
CA SER A 250 38.75 -29.30 35.45
C SER A 250 39.72 -29.72 36.56
N THR A 251 39.56 -29.12 37.74
CA THR A 251 39.93 -29.74 39.02
C THR A 251 38.94 -29.30 40.09
N SER A 252 38.16 -30.28 40.53
CA SER A 252 37.50 -30.30 41.83
C SER A 252 38.55 -30.30 42.94
N SER A 253 38.34 -29.50 43.99
CA SER A 253 38.82 -29.84 45.33
C SER A 253 37.94 -29.22 46.40
N GLN A 254 37.58 -30.09 47.34
CA GLN A 254 36.82 -29.85 48.55
C GLN A 254 37.69 -29.13 49.58
N SER A 255 37.13 -28.30 50.46
CA SER A 255 37.21 -28.53 51.92
C SER A 255 36.66 -27.40 52.79
N ALA A 256 36.10 -27.86 53.91
CA ALA A 256 36.14 -27.28 55.25
C ALA A 256 35.28 -26.05 55.57
N ALA A 257 34.10 -26.37 56.09
CA ALA A 257 33.59 -25.94 57.39
C ALA A 257 34.27 -24.73 58.06
N THR A 258 33.50 -23.64 58.20
CA THR A 258 33.54 -22.83 59.43
C THR A 258 32.13 -22.37 59.77
N ARG A 259 31.64 -22.86 60.91
CA ARG A 259 30.39 -22.50 61.54
C ARG A 259 30.57 -21.11 62.15
N ASN A 260 29.97 -20.08 61.57
CA ASN A 260 29.80 -18.78 62.22
C ASN A 260 28.33 -18.37 62.07
N ALA A 261 27.56 -18.65 63.11
CA ALA A 261 26.22 -18.12 63.29
C ALA A 261 26.34 -16.60 63.56
N ARG A 262 26.29 -15.81 62.49
CA ARG A 262 26.06 -14.37 62.56
C ARG A 262 24.69 -14.13 61.97
N THR A 263 23.79 -13.66 62.82
CA THR A 263 22.43 -13.22 62.48
C THR A 263 22.48 -12.34 61.23
N ALA A 264 22.12 -12.92 60.09
CA ALA A 264 22.00 -12.21 58.84
C ALA A 264 20.77 -11.29 58.98
N GLN A 265 21.03 -10.00 59.16
CA GLN A 265 20.05 -8.99 58.80
C GLN A 265 19.77 -9.22 57.32
N THR A 266 18.54 -9.63 57.01
CA THR A 266 18.02 -9.67 55.64
C THR A 266 18.36 -8.33 55.01
N PRO A 267 19.13 -8.30 53.90
CA PRO A 267 19.26 -7.07 53.12
C PRO A 267 17.83 -6.60 52.85
N ARG A 268 17.49 -5.39 53.28
CA ARG A 268 16.28 -4.71 52.81
C ARG A 268 16.38 -4.73 51.29
N GLU A 269 15.64 -5.66 50.69
CA GLU A 269 15.33 -5.70 49.28
C GLU A 269 14.84 -4.30 48.94
N HIS A 270 15.74 -3.53 48.31
CA HIS A 270 15.42 -2.19 47.88
C HIS A 270 14.26 -2.38 46.92
N ALA A 271 13.07 -1.93 47.35
CA ALA A 271 11.90 -1.93 46.50
C ALA A 271 12.32 -1.40 45.13
N PRO A 272 12.02 -2.10 44.03
CA PRO A 272 12.40 -1.64 42.70
C PRO A 272 11.91 -0.20 42.56
N PRO A 273 12.73 0.72 42.04
CA PRO A 273 12.32 2.10 41.85
C PRO A 273 10.99 2.08 41.09
N PRO A 274 10.00 2.90 41.50
CA PRO A 274 8.69 2.92 40.87
C PRO A 274 8.89 3.04 39.36
N VAL A 275 8.38 2.05 38.61
CA VAL A 275 8.43 2.04 37.14
C VAL A 275 7.82 3.36 36.70
N GLN A 276 8.66 4.28 36.22
CA GLN A 276 8.19 5.53 35.65
C GLN A 276 7.33 5.14 34.46
N GLN A 277 6.00 5.27 34.63
CA GLN A 277 5.07 5.06 33.54
C GLN A 277 5.46 6.06 32.46
N THR A 278 5.89 5.55 31.30
CA THR A 278 6.12 6.39 30.14
C THR A 278 4.84 7.15 29.88
N PRO A 279 4.91 8.49 29.72
CA PRO A 279 3.72 9.30 29.52
C PRO A 279 2.95 8.74 28.32
N LYS A 280 1.66 8.47 28.54
CA LYS A 280 0.75 7.96 27.51
C LYS A 280 0.82 8.93 26.32
N ARG A 281 1.22 8.44 25.14
CA ARG A 281 1.21 9.25 23.93
C ARG A 281 -0.20 9.82 23.73
N PRO A 282 -0.32 11.08 23.28
CA PRO A 282 -1.61 11.60 22.83
C PRO A 282 -2.16 10.67 21.74
N SER A 283 -3.47 10.68 21.50
CA SER A 283 -4.08 9.85 20.45
C SER A 283 -5.30 10.57 19.89
N GLY A 284 -5.73 10.17 18.70
CA GLY A 284 -6.95 10.69 18.07
C GLY A 284 -6.88 12.20 17.81
N GLU A 285 -7.84 12.94 18.35
CA GLU A 285 -8.01 14.37 18.10
C GLU A 285 -6.85 15.23 18.62
N GLU A 286 -6.22 14.87 19.75
CA GLU A 286 -5.09 15.64 20.26
C GLU A 286 -3.84 15.50 19.37
N GLU A 287 -3.62 14.31 18.79
CA GLU A 287 -2.56 14.10 17.80
C GLU A 287 -2.84 14.85 16.49
N LEU A 288 -4.10 14.90 16.02
CA LEU A 288 -4.48 15.76 14.89
C LEU A 288 -4.15 17.23 15.17
N ARG A 289 -4.47 17.72 16.37
CA ARG A 289 -4.19 19.11 16.77
C ARG A 289 -2.69 19.39 16.87
N LEU A 290 -1.88 18.41 17.29
CA LEU A 290 -0.42 18.50 17.27
C LEU A 290 0.11 18.56 15.84
N ALA A 291 -0.38 17.72 14.95
CA ALA A 291 0.02 17.68 13.55
C ALA A 291 -0.33 18.97 12.78
N MET A 292 -1.50 19.54 13.06
CA MET A 292 -1.87 20.86 12.54
C MET A 292 -0.94 21.97 13.05
N ARG A 293 -0.60 21.96 14.34
CA ARG A 293 0.34 22.93 14.93
C ARG A 293 1.75 22.78 14.36
N ALA A 294 2.16 21.55 14.03
CA ALA A 294 3.43 21.26 13.38
C ALA A 294 3.44 21.61 11.88
N GLY A 295 2.29 21.97 11.29
CA GLY A 295 2.18 22.33 9.88
C GLY A 295 2.30 21.14 8.91
N VAL A 296 2.21 19.90 9.41
CA VAL A 296 2.19 18.69 8.57
C VAL A 296 0.78 18.29 8.13
N LEU A 297 -0.23 18.90 8.75
CA LEU A 297 -1.63 18.90 8.30
C LEU A 297 -2.18 20.33 8.25
N ARG A 298 -3.14 20.55 7.35
CA ARG A 298 -4.06 21.70 7.40
C ARG A 298 -5.50 21.24 7.24
N PRO A 299 -6.52 22.04 7.64
CA PRO A 299 -7.90 21.74 7.30
C PRO A 299 -8.05 21.59 5.77
N GLY A 300 -8.71 20.52 5.36
CA GLY A 300 -9.06 20.24 3.96
C GLY A 300 -10.40 20.88 3.61
N GLY A 301 -10.52 21.39 2.39
CA GLY A 301 -11.76 21.96 1.87
C GLY A 301 -12.42 21.07 0.81
N PRO A 302 -13.64 21.42 0.36
CA PRO A 302 -14.32 20.72 -0.74
C PRO A 302 -13.46 20.58 -2.00
N SER A 303 -12.64 21.60 -2.29
CA SER A 303 -11.72 21.58 -3.44
C SER A 303 -10.65 20.49 -3.36
N ASP A 304 -10.18 20.15 -2.15
CA ASP A 304 -9.19 19.09 -1.94
C ASP A 304 -9.82 17.71 -2.22
N LEU A 305 -11.05 17.49 -1.76
CA LEU A 305 -11.81 16.26 -2.05
C LEU A 305 -12.15 16.16 -3.55
N ASP A 306 -12.57 17.24 -4.19
CA ASP A 306 -12.89 17.27 -5.61
C ASP A 306 -11.68 16.91 -6.50
N LEU A 307 -10.48 17.31 -6.09
CA LEU A 307 -9.24 16.91 -6.77
C LEU A 307 -9.07 15.40 -6.75
N TRP A 308 -9.23 14.78 -5.58
CA TRP A 308 -9.18 13.33 -5.45
C TRP A 308 -10.28 12.64 -6.25
N LYS A 309 -11.54 13.10 -6.18
CA LYS A 309 -12.65 12.52 -6.95
C LYS A 309 -12.34 12.49 -8.44
N ARG A 310 -11.85 13.60 -8.99
CA ARG A 310 -11.44 13.65 -10.41
C ARG A 310 -10.32 12.66 -10.71
N ALA A 311 -9.35 12.49 -9.81
CA ALA A 311 -8.31 11.49 -9.98
C ALA A 311 -8.88 10.06 -9.95
N PHE A 312 -9.70 9.74 -8.95
CA PHE A 312 -10.39 8.46 -8.84
C PHE A 312 -11.17 8.13 -10.13
N GLU A 313 -12.00 9.05 -10.62
CA GLU A 313 -12.82 8.79 -11.81
C GLU A 313 -11.99 8.57 -13.07
N ARG A 314 -10.85 9.27 -13.20
CA ARG A 314 -9.89 9.06 -14.29
C ARG A 314 -9.20 7.71 -14.20
N HIS A 315 -8.65 7.36 -13.04
CA HIS A 315 -7.83 6.15 -12.87
C HIS A 315 -8.68 4.87 -12.81
N GLN A 316 -9.83 4.92 -12.15
CA GLN A 316 -10.73 3.77 -11.99
C GLN A 316 -11.71 3.59 -13.16
N ARG A 317 -11.72 4.53 -14.12
CA ARG A 317 -12.61 4.54 -15.29
C ARG A 317 -14.10 4.37 -14.93
N ARG A 318 -14.51 4.84 -13.76
CA ARG A 318 -15.88 4.78 -13.25
C ARG A 318 -16.22 6.03 -12.44
N LYS A 319 -17.49 6.42 -12.44
CA LYS A 319 -17.96 7.56 -11.65
C LYS A 319 -18.01 7.21 -10.16
N MET A 320 -17.75 8.21 -9.31
CA MET A 320 -17.98 8.07 -7.88
C MET A 320 -19.49 8.03 -7.59
N PRO A 321 -20.01 7.04 -6.84
CA PRO A 321 -21.43 6.99 -6.48
C PRO A 321 -21.85 8.27 -5.74
N SER A 322 -22.93 8.93 -6.18
CA SER A 322 -23.32 10.26 -5.69
C SER A 322 -23.70 10.27 -4.22
N GLU A 323 -24.39 9.24 -3.73
CA GLU A 323 -24.78 9.08 -2.33
C GLU A 323 -23.54 8.92 -1.43
N LYS A 324 -22.61 8.05 -1.83
CA LYS A 324 -21.35 7.82 -1.11
C LYS A 324 -20.47 9.06 -1.11
N TRP A 325 -20.42 9.77 -2.24
CA TRP A 325 -19.74 11.05 -2.36
C TRP A 325 -20.31 12.10 -1.40
N GLN A 326 -21.64 12.17 -1.31
CA GLN A 326 -22.30 13.08 -0.38
C GLN A 326 -21.85 12.79 1.05
N TYR A 327 -21.87 11.53 1.49
CA TYR A 327 -21.37 11.18 2.83
C TYR A 327 -19.90 11.59 3.03
N LEU A 328 -19.02 11.18 2.12
CA LEU A 328 -17.59 11.46 2.19
C LEU A 328 -17.29 12.96 2.28
N SER A 329 -18.06 13.78 1.55
CA SER A 329 -17.90 15.24 1.53
C SER A 329 -18.30 15.95 2.84
N HIS A 330 -19.04 15.28 3.73
CA HIS A 330 -19.41 15.81 5.05
C HIS A 330 -18.44 15.39 6.16
N MET A 331 -17.53 14.45 5.89
CA MET A 331 -16.53 14.05 6.87
C MET A 331 -15.51 15.19 7.08
N PRO A 332 -15.00 15.40 8.31
CA PRO A 332 -13.88 16.30 8.53
C PRO A 332 -12.69 15.89 7.67
N ALA A 333 -12.20 16.81 6.85
CA ALA A 333 -11.07 16.56 5.96
C ALA A 333 -9.83 17.35 6.39
N TYR A 334 -8.66 16.76 6.19
CA TYR A 334 -7.36 17.37 6.41
C TYR A 334 -6.50 17.14 5.17
N ARG A 335 -5.82 18.17 4.70
CA ARG A 335 -4.83 18.02 3.65
C ARG A 335 -3.46 17.79 4.27
N VAL A 336 -2.77 16.76 3.77
CA VAL A 336 -1.41 16.43 4.17
C VAL A 336 -0.43 17.40 3.51
N THR A 337 0.45 17.99 4.31
CA THR A 337 1.44 18.99 3.87
C THR A 337 2.87 18.59 4.16
N GLY A 338 3.10 17.53 4.94
CA GLY A 338 4.42 17.00 5.26
C GLY A 338 4.33 15.60 5.87
N ASP A 339 5.48 15.07 6.28
CA ASP A 339 5.57 13.72 6.85
C ASP A 339 4.73 13.63 8.13
N PHE A 340 3.89 12.62 8.19
CA PHE A 340 2.87 12.47 9.23
C PHE A 340 2.57 10.99 9.45
N GLU A 341 2.22 10.62 10.68
CA GLU A 341 1.72 9.28 11.02
C GLU A 341 0.24 9.44 11.40
N ALA A 342 -0.63 8.63 10.80
CA ALA A 342 -2.06 8.65 11.05
C ALA A 342 -2.35 8.36 12.53
N PRO A 343 -3.07 9.24 13.26
CA PRO A 343 -3.33 9.09 14.67
C PRO A 343 -4.16 7.85 14.93
N GLN A 344 -3.76 7.07 15.92
CA GLN A 344 -4.56 5.96 16.36
C GLN A 344 -5.83 6.47 17.07
N GLY A 345 -6.92 5.70 16.97
CA GLY A 345 -8.17 6.00 17.70
C GLY A 345 -9.11 6.98 17.00
N LEU A 346 -8.85 7.33 15.73
CA LEU A 346 -9.78 8.08 14.88
C LEU A 346 -10.90 7.18 14.35
N ASN A 347 -11.83 6.81 15.24
CA ASN A 347 -12.91 5.87 14.96
C ASN A 347 -14.29 6.50 15.17
N GLY A 348 -15.30 5.98 14.45
CA GLY A 348 -16.69 6.40 14.61
C GLY A 348 -16.88 7.87 14.26
N ALA A 349 -17.43 8.66 15.19
CA ALA A 349 -17.65 10.09 15.00
C ALA A 349 -16.35 10.91 14.86
N HIS A 350 -15.19 10.32 15.24
CA HIS A 350 -13.88 10.95 15.11
C HIS A 350 -13.10 10.47 13.88
N ALA A 351 -13.72 9.68 13.00
CA ALA A 351 -13.10 9.31 11.74
C ALA A 351 -12.99 10.54 10.83
N VAL A 352 -11.85 10.67 10.15
CA VAL A 352 -11.54 11.83 9.30
C VAL A 352 -11.07 11.38 7.92
N VAL A 353 -10.90 12.35 7.02
CA VAL A 353 -10.36 12.12 5.68
C VAL A 353 -9.04 12.86 5.54
N PHE A 354 -7.96 12.13 5.27
CA PHE A 354 -6.67 12.70 4.91
C PHE A 354 -6.56 12.75 3.39
N VAL A 355 -6.51 13.95 2.82
CA VAL A 355 -6.25 14.15 1.40
C VAL A 355 -4.76 14.36 1.19
N VAL A 356 -4.12 13.46 0.46
CA VAL A 356 -2.70 13.53 0.08
C VAL A 356 -2.62 14.20 -1.29
N PRO A 357 -2.21 15.49 -1.36
CA PRO A 357 -2.05 16.18 -2.63
C PRO A 357 -0.85 15.65 -3.41
N HIS A 358 -0.76 16.00 -4.69
CA HIS A 358 0.37 15.66 -5.56
C HIS A 358 1.73 15.89 -4.88
N GLY A 359 2.54 14.84 -4.81
CA GLY A 359 3.90 14.88 -4.27
C GLY A 359 4.02 15.03 -2.75
N ALA A 360 2.92 15.10 -2.00
CA ALA A 360 2.98 15.02 -0.54
C ALA A 360 3.27 13.59 -0.08
N PRO A 361 3.97 13.42 1.06
CA PRO A 361 4.15 12.11 1.65
C PRO A 361 2.81 11.57 2.13
N ILE A 362 2.66 10.25 2.05
CA ILE A 362 1.48 9.58 2.58
C ILE A 362 1.62 9.45 4.09
N PRO A 363 0.53 9.65 4.85
CA PRO A 363 0.53 9.32 6.26
C PRO A 363 0.98 7.87 6.49
N LEU A 364 1.94 7.68 7.39
CA LEU A 364 2.37 6.36 7.86
C LEU A 364 1.35 5.81 8.88
N GLY A 365 1.47 4.52 9.22
CA GLY A 365 0.63 3.91 10.25
C GLY A 365 -0.79 3.57 9.80
N GLU A 366 -1.59 3.01 10.71
CA GLU A 366 -2.95 2.53 10.44
C GLU A 366 -3.98 3.65 10.65
N PRO A 367 -4.73 4.08 9.61
CA PRO A 367 -5.69 5.17 9.74
C PRO A 367 -6.97 4.79 10.51
N GLY A 368 -7.14 3.53 10.93
CA GLY A 368 -8.36 3.06 11.58
C GLY A 368 -9.57 3.20 10.65
N HIS A 369 -10.66 3.81 11.14
CA HIS A 369 -11.83 4.12 10.29
C HIS A 369 -11.67 5.39 9.45
N SER A 370 -10.54 6.10 9.58
CA SER A 370 -10.23 7.24 8.71
C SER A 370 -9.80 6.78 7.32
N LEU A 371 -9.87 7.71 6.38
CA LEU A 371 -9.51 7.47 4.99
C LEU A 371 -8.27 8.26 4.64
N ILE A 372 -7.41 7.68 3.80
CA ILE A 372 -6.32 8.39 3.14
C ILE A 372 -6.63 8.38 1.64
N LEU A 373 -6.86 9.57 1.09
CA LEU A 373 -7.25 9.79 -0.29
C LEU A 373 -6.07 10.36 -1.06
N ASP A 374 -5.49 9.57 -1.95
CA ASP A 374 -4.33 10.00 -2.72
C ASP A 374 -4.72 10.60 -4.06
N VAL A 375 -4.36 11.87 -4.27
CA VAL A 375 -4.73 12.63 -5.47
C VAL A 375 -3.90 12.20 -6.70
N ASP A 376 -2.69 11.68 -6.51
CA ASP A 376 -1.81 11.23 -7.60
C ASP A 376 -2.42 10.01 -8.33
N THR A 377 -2.89 9.01 -7.58
CA THR A 377 -3.38 7.75 -8.15
C THR A 377 -4.89 7.62 -8.13
N GLY A 378 -5.60 8.53 -7.45
CA GLY A 378 -7.03 8.40 -7.19
C GLY A 378 -7.38 7.24 -6.27
N THR A 379 -6.39 6.70 -5.54
CA THR A 379 -6.59 5.56 -4.63
C THR A 379 -7.20 6.03 -3.31
N CYS A 380 -7.98 5.15 -2.69
CA CYS A 380 -8.40 5.27 -1.30
C CYS A 380 -7.65 4.20 -0.50
N ILE A 381 -7.10 4.61 0.65
CA ILE A 381 -6.41 3.76 1.61
C ILE A 381 -7.15 3.82 2.95
N GLY A 382 -7.40 2.65 3.54
CA GLY A 382 -8.08 2.50 4.82
C GLY A 382 -9.21 1.47 4.74
N MET A 383 -9.59 0.93 5.90
CA MET A 383 -10.54 -0.20 5.95
C MET A 383 -11.97 0.15 5.53
N THR A 384 -12.32 1.44 5.54
CA THR A 384 -13.66 1.93 5.16
C THR A 384 -13.74 2.33 3.69
N CYS A 385 -12.66 2.23 2.91
CA CYS A 385 -12.65 2.60 1.50
C CYS A 385 -13.72 1.87 0.69
N ASP A 386 -13.86 0.57 0.86
CA ASP A 386 -14.85 -0.23 0.15
C ASP A 386 -16.28 0.25 0.38
N TYR A 387 -16.60 0.65 1.61
CA TYR A 387 -17.91 1.19 1.95
C TYR A 387 -18.25 2.47 1.18
N TYR A 388 -17.24 3.30 0.86
CA TYR A 388 -17.43 4.56 0.14
C TYR A 388 -17.23 4.43 -1.38
N LEU A 389 -16.43 3.48 -1.81
CA LEU A 389 -16.07 3.34 -3.21
C LEU A 389 -16.95 2.36 -3.97
N ASN A 390 -17.52 1.34 -3.32
CA ASN A 390 -18.32 0.34 -4.01
C ASN A 390 -19.80 0.78 -4.09
N PRO A 391 -20.44 0.59 -5.26
CA PRO A 391 -21.82 0.97 -5.51
C PRO A 391 -22.82 0.20 -4.65
#